data_AF-A0A956WN09-F1
#
_entry.id   AF-A0A956WN09-F1
#
_cell.length_a   1.000
_cell.length_b   1.000
_cell.length_c   1.000
_cell.angle_alpha   90.00
_cell.angle_beta   90.00
_cell.angle_gamma   90.00
#
_symmetry.space_group_name_H-M   'P 1'
#
loop_
_entity.id
_entity.type
_entity.pdbx_description
1 polymer ?
#
loop_
_entity_poly.entity_id
_entity_poly.type
_entity_poly.pdbx_seq_one_letter_code
_entity_poly.pdbx_strand_id
1 'polypeptide(L)'
;KKGKKGKGKNQKLQPGERCQSDSQCTSGYICEVPVNGSNSDEYCSGGQGATCGAPNGDGDDTFPFCAVGFDCTPTGNGYTCQAVPDEF
;
A
#
# COMPACT_ATOMS: atom_id res chain seq x y z
N LYS A 1 7.03 -3.40 -27.33
CA LYS A 1 7.18 -4.35 -26.20
C LYS A 1 7.94 -3.66 -25.07
N LYS A 2 7.24 -3.02 -24.13
CA LYS A 2 7.88 -2.21 -23.08
C LYS A 2 8.18 -3.10 -21.86
N GLY A 3 9.48 -3.32 -21.62
CA GLY A 3 10.07 -3.61 -20.31
C GLY A 3 9.58 -4.81 -19.51
N LYS A 4 9.96 -6.04 -19.91
CA LYS A 4 10.16 -7.13 -18.94
C LYS A 4 11.34 -6.76 -18.03
N LYS A 5 11.11 -6.12 -16.88
CA LYS A 5 12.07 -6.15 -15.78
C LYS A 5 11.87 -7.45 -15.03
N GLY A 6 12.65 -8.46 -15.38
CA GLY A 6 12.77 -9.65 -14.54
C GLY A 6 13.35 -9.24 -13.19
N LYS A 7 12.53 -9.27 -12.14
CA LYS A 7 13.00 -9.33 -10.76
C LYS A 7 13.02 -10.80 -10.37
N GLY A 8 14.17 -11.27 -9.87
CA GLY A 8 14.40 -12.67 -9.53
C GLY A 8 13.31 -13.24 -8.63
N LYS A 9 13.13 -14.57 -8.71
CA LYS A 9 12.13 -15.41 -8.03
C LYS A 9 12.06 -15.33 -6.49
N ASN A 10 12.60 -14.28 -5.88
CA ASN A 10 12.71 -14.10 -4.42
C ASN A 10 12.60 -12.64 -3.95
N GLN A 11 12.34 -11.67 -4.83
CA GLN A 11 12.21 -10.26 -4.43
C GLN A 11 10.74 -9.87 -4.27
N LYS A 12 10.36 -9.52 -3.04
CA LYS A 12 9.03 -8.98 -2.74
C LYS A 12 8.81 -7.67 -3.50
N LEU A 13 7.64 -7.54 -4.12
CA LEU A 13 7.13 -6.34 -4.78
C LEU A 13 7.10 -5.19 -3.78
N GLN A 14 7.46 -4.01 -4.28
CA GLN A 14 7.43 -2.78 -3.50
C GLN A 14 6.01 -2.24 -3.49
N PRO A 15 5.67 -1.35 -2.54
CA PRO A 15 4.35 -0.74 -2.52
C PRO A 15 4.07 -0.02 -3.85
N GLY A 16 2.81 0.03 -4.29
CA GLY A 16 2.43 0.61 -5.59
C GLY A 16 2.93 -0.15 -6.83
N GLU A 17 3.61 -1.30 -6.68
CA GLU A 17 3.79 -2.24 -7.79
C GLU A 17 2.55 -3.13 -7.92
N ARG A 18 2.17 -3.41 -9.16
CA ARG A 18 1.03 -4.28 -9.46
C ARG A 18 1.34 -5.70 -9.01
N CYS A 19 0.41 -6.29 -8.28
CA CYS A 19 0.55 -7.62 -7.72
C CYS A 19 -0.60 -8.51 -8.20
N GLN A 20 -0.52 -9.81 -7.89
CA GLN A 20 -1.64 -10.74 -8.08
C GLN A 20 -1.95 -11.55 -6.81
N SER A 21 -1.13 -11.41 -5.76
CA SER A 21 -1.31 -12.07 -4.47
C SER A 21 -0.50 -11.33 -3.41
N ASP A 22 -1.00 -11.30 -2.18
CA ASP A 22 -0.37 -10.68 -1.00
C ASP A 22 1.07 -11.18 -0.78
N SER A 23 1.32 -12.46 -1.04
CA SER A 23 2.61 -13.10 -0.79
C SER A 23 3.72 -12.58 -1.70
N GLN A 24 3.36 -11.87 -2.77
CA GLN A 24 4.30 -11.20 -3.64
C GLN A 24 4.76 -9.86 -3.07
N CYS A 25 4.00 -9.26 -2.15
CA CYS A 25 4.29 -7.94 -1.59
C CYS A 25 5.28 -7.98 -0.43
N THR A 26 5.93 -6.84 -0.17
CA THR A 26 6.81 -6.70 0.99
C THR A 26 6.04 -6.83 2.31
N SER A 27 6.74 -7.17 3.39
CA SER A 27 6.07 -7.46 4.67
C SER A 27 5.22 -6.28 5.15
N GLY A 28 3.97 -6.56 5.53
CA GLY A 28 3.00 -5.54 5.93
C GLY A 28 2.13 -5.03 4.77
N TYR A 29 2.51 -5.28 3.52
CA TYR A 29 1.72 -4.89 2.36
C TYR A 29 0.94 -6.08 1.82
N ILE A 30 -0.28 -5.80 1.38
CA ILE A 30 -1.22 -6.75 0.83
C ILE A 30 -1.52 -6.40 -0.62
N CYS A 31 -1.96 -7.38 -1.39
CA CYS A 31 -2.31 -7.14 -2.78
C CYS A 31 -3.76 -6.69 -2.87
N GLU A 32 -3.96 -5.37 -2.86
CA GLU A 32 -5.28 -4.76 -2.79
C GLU A 32 -5.29 -3.43 -3.52
N VAL A 33 -6.48 -2.92 -3.79
CA VAL A 33 -6.62 -1.59 -4.40
C VAL A 33 -6.14 -0.54 -3.37
N PRO A 34 -5.24 0.38 -3.74
CA PRO A 34 -4.86 1.47 -2.83
C PRO A 34 -6.00 2.48 -2.70
N VAL A 35 -6.10 3.21 -1.59
CA VAL A 35 -7.13 4.25 -1.37
C VAL A 35 -7.19 5.30 -2.49
N ASN A 36 -6.05 5.60 -3.12
CA ASN A 36 -5.92 6.52 -4.26
C ASN A 36 -6.02 5.82 -5.64
N GLY A 37 -6.33 4.52 -5.68
CA GLY A 37 -6.40 3.73 -6.91
C GLY A 37 -7.79 3.74 -7.54
N SER A 38 -7.91 4.24 -8.77
CA SER A 38 -9.22 4.38 -9.45
C SER A 38 -9.69 3.19 -10.30
N ASN A 39 -8.94 2.10 -10.46
CA ASN A 39 -9.17 1.15 -11.58
C ASN A 39 -9.28 -0.34 -11.23
N SER A 40 -9.71 -0.73 -10.02
CA SER A 40 -9.80 -2.15 -9.60
C SER A 40 -8.49 -2.96 -9.75
N ASP A 41 -7.39 -2.32 -10.14
CA ASP A 41 -6.09 -2.93 -10.26
C ASP A 41 -5.51 -3.10 -8.85
N GLU A 42 -5.13 -4.33 -8.53
CA GLU A 42 -4.52 -4.66 -7.24
C GLU A 42 -3.03 -4.30 -7.26
N TYR A 43 -2.62 -3.50 -6.29
CA TYR A 43 -1.23 -3.12 -6.07
C TYR A 43 -0.81 -3.55 -4.68
N CYS A 44 0.50 -3.63 -4.45
CA CYS A 44 0.99 -3.80 -3.09
C CYS A 44 0.66 -2.54 -2.29
N SER A 45 -0.40 -2.62 -1.49
CA SER A 45 -0.98 -1.52 -0.73
C SER A 45 -0.83 -1.81 0.76
N GLY A 46 -0.73 -0.77 1.58
CA GLY A 46 -0.48 -0.94 3.02
C GLY A 46 -1.69 -1.53 3.73
N GLY A 47 -1.55 -2.72 4.31
CA GLY A 47 -2.56 -3.34 5.18
C GLY A 47 -2.41 -2.91 6.64
N GLN A 48 -3.13 -3.57 7.56
CA GLN A 48 -3.07 -3.23 8.98
C GLN A 48 -1.63 -3.22 9.53
N GLY A 49 -1.21 -2.09 10.09
CA GLY A 49 0.12 -1.88 10.65
C GLY A 49 1.24 -1.68 9.60
N ALA A 50 0.92 -1.61 8.31
CA ALA A 50 1.88 -1.27 7.27
C ALA A 50 2.35 0.16 7.41
N THR A 51 3.62 0.45 7.11
CA THR A 51 4.09 1.83 7.05
C THR A 51 3.46 2.56 5.87
N CYS A 52 2.93 3.76 6.10
CA CYS A 52 2.45 4.64 5.06
C CYS A 52 3.26 5.94 5.03
N GLY A 53 3.22 6.64 3.89
CA GLY A 53 3.91 7.91 3.74
C GLY A 53 3.17 8.99 4.52
N ALA A 54 3.90 9.74 5.34
CA ALA A 54 3.35 10.86 6.11
C ALA A 54 2.59 11.83 5.18
N PRO A 55 1.46 12.41 5.63
CA PRO A 55 0.81 13.45 4.87
C PRO A 55 1.79 14.59 4.60
N ASN A 56 1.82 15.06 3.36
CA ASN A 56 2.65 16.20 2.99
C ASN A 56 2.09 17.48 3.63
N GLY A 57 2.78 18.62 3.46
CA GLY A 57 2.33 19.90 4.01
C GLY A 57 0.97 20.41 3.51
N ASP A 58 0.37 19.74 2.51
CA ASP A 58 -0.97 20.00 1.96
C ASP A 58 -2.04 19.10 2.61
N GLY A 59 -1.63 18.09 3.37
CA GLY A 59 -2.51 17.10 3.98
C GLY A 59 -2.77 15.85 3.13
N ASP A 60 -2.16 15.75 1.94
CA ASP A 60 -2.27 14.55 1.10
C ASP A 60 -1.33 13.45 1.58
N ASP A 61 -1.86 12.22 1.65
CA ASP A 61 -1.04 11.03 1.90
C ASP A 61 0.08 10.92 0.86
N THR A 62 1.30 10.66 1.34
CA THR A 62 2.41 10.36 0.44
C THR A 62 2.59 8.87 0.28
N PHE A 63 3.20 8.48 -0.83
CA PHE A 63 3.59 7.10 -1.04
C PHE A 63 4.55 6.64 0.08
N PRO A 64 4.38 5.45 0.66
CA PRO A 64 3.44 4.38 0.27
C PRO A 64 2.01 4.55 0.78
N PHE A 65 1.03 4.21 -0.07
CA PHE A 65 -0.41 4.32 0.22
C PHE A 65 -0.98 3.09 0.91
N CYS A 66 -2.01 3.30 1.72
CA CYS A 66 -2.81 2.23 2.34
C CYS A 66 -3.78 1.59 1.35
N ALA A 67 -4.17 0.34 1.62
CA ALA A 67 -5.24 -0.35 0.89
C ALA A 67 -6.60 0.27 1.22
N VAL A 68 -7.60 0.09 0.34
CA VAL A 68 -8.96 0.55 0.63
C VAL A 68 -9.45 -0.02 1.97
N GLY A 69 -10.16 0.79 2.75
CA GLY A 69 -10.56 0.41 4.11
C GLY A 69 -9.45 0.56 5.16
N PHE A 70 -8.29 1.12 4.78
CA PHE A 70 -7.23 1.50 5.71
C PHE A 70 -6.84 2.96 5.55
N ASP A 71 -6.74 3.68 6.67
CA ASP A 71 -6.30 5.07 6.72
C ASP A 71 -4.86 5.19 7.22
N CYS A 72 -4.12 6.15 6.65
CA CYS A 72 -2.77 6.43 7.09
C CYS A 72 -2.79 7.28 8.36
N THR A 73 -2.60 6.66 9.52
CA THR A 73 -2.70 7.35 10.81
C THR A 73 -1.34 7.47 11.50
N PRO A 74 -1.10 8.57 12.24
CA PRO A 74 0.12 8.72 13.03
C PRO A 74 0.16 7.65 14.13
N THR A 75 1.19 6.82 14.11
CA THR A 75 1.41 5.72 15.06
C THR A 75 2.81 5.85 15.66
N GLY A 76 2.89 6.27 16.93
CA GLY A 76 4.16 6.49 17.62
C GLY A 76 4.98 7.60 16.94
N ASN A 77 6.12 7.22 16.35
CA ASN A 77 7.04 8.14 15.66
C ASN A 77 6.91 8.11 14.12
N GLY A 78 5.93 7.39 13.58
CA GLY A 78 5.73 7.25 12.13
C GLY A 78 4.24 7.23 11.78
N TYR A 79 3.94 6.82 10.55
CA TYR A 79 2.56 6.65 10.08
C TYR A 79 2.34 5.20 9.68
N THR A 80 1.22 4.64 10.11
CA THR A 80 0.83 3.29 9.73
C THR A 80 -0.62 3.22 9.29
N CYS A 81 -0.88 2.29 8.38
CA CYS A 81 -2.22 1.98 7.88
C CYS A 81 -3.02 1.30 9.00
N GLN A 82 -4.08 1.96 9.46
CA GLN A 82 -5.02 1.42 10.44
C GLN A 82 -6.35 1.15 9.76
N ALA A 83 -7.04 0.09 10.16
CA ALA A 83 -8.35 -0.21 9.60
C ALA A 83 -9.29 0.96 9.89
N VAL A 84 -9.94 1.48 8.85
CA VAL A 84 -10.99 2.48 9.01
C VAL A 84 -12.18 1.74 9.65
N PRO A 85 -12.71 2.20 10.79
CA PRO A 85 -13.92 1.62 11.33
C PRO A 85 -15.03 1.79 10.30
N ASP A 86 -15.59 0.67 9.85
CA ASP A 86 -16.82 0.68 9.04
C ASP A 86 -17.93 1.25 9.94
N GLU A 87 -18.31 2.50 9.71
CA GLU A 87 -19.32 3.17 10.52
C GLU A 87 -20.70 2.54 10.20
N PHE A 88 -21.11 1.59 11.06
CA PHE A 88 -22.42 0.93 11.05
C PHE A 88 -23.57 1.87 11.42
#